data_AF-A0A4R4XL17-F1
#
_entry.id   AF-A0A4R4XL17-F1
#
_cell.length_a   1.000
_cell.length_b   1.000
_cell.length_c   1.000
_cell.angle_alpha   90.00
_cell.angle_beta   90.00
_cell.angle_gamma   90.00
#
_symmetry.space_group_name_H-M   'P 1'
#
loop_
_entity.id
_entity.type
_entity.pdbx_description
1 polymer ?
#
loop_
_entity_poly.entity_id
_entity_poly.type
_entity_poly.pdbx_seq_one_letter_code
_entity_poly.pdbx_strand_id
1 'polypeptide(L)'
;MAEQTGTDPTATGHLHAGNRITLDELAVHLNAVGVWLRQLAVAAETPDVPVDLGQNLCVDLDSMARRLEESGQKVAELDAIIAGRAPLAPTLPDGALWGARVLDTKDPKRSKPVVIPTMYQVLGLARWHEQTRALIDLPVRPERQRPPSPAAPDGIAYVDGIADIPGLDAWESPRAAERRARARAAAIQAQALCEHCTSCDAAPGDHCRTKTNRVAETYHRPRITAATATVDEQDGQA
;
A
#
# COMPACT_ATOMS: atom_id res chain seq x y z
N MET A 1 -15.11 -2.20 -21.77
CA MET A 1 -13.98 -1.69 -20.96
C MET A 1 -13.83 -0.23 -21.30
N ALA A 2 -13.71 0.65 -20.30
CA ALA A 2 -13.37 2.04 -20.57
C ALA A 2 -11.89 2.10 -21.02
N GLU A 3 -11.61 2.89 -22.05
CA GLU A 3 -10.26 3.06 -22.59
C GLU A 3 -9.44 3.98 -21.67
N GLN A 4 -8.12 3.77 -21.60
CA GLN A 4 -7.24 4.70 -20.87
C GLN A 4 -7.13 6.00 -21.67
N THR A 5 -7.73 7.08 -21.16
CA THR A 5 -7.81 8.37 -21.87
C THR A 5 -6.71 9.37 -21.48
N GLY A 6 -5.77 9.00 -20.61
CA GLY A 6 -4.71 9.90 -20.14
C GLY A 6 -3.61 9.23 -19.32
N THR A 7 -2.61 10.02 -18.93
CA THR A 7 -1.44 9.59 -18.16
C THR A 7 -1.45 10.06 -16.70
N ASP A 8 -2.54 10.69 -16.25
CA ASP A 8 -2.71 11.07 -14.85
C ASP A 8 -2.76 9.80 -13.99
N PRO A 9 -1.80 9.59 -13.06
CA PRO A 9 -1.75 8.39 -12.23
C PRO A 9 -2.94 8.23 -11.27
N THR A 10 -3.79 9.26 -11.13
CA THR A 10 -5.03 9.22 -10.34
C THR A 10 -6.26 8.82 -11.15
N ALA A 11 -6.17 8.83 -12.49
CA ALA A 11 -7.26 8.49 -13.38
C ALA A 11 -7.41 6.96 -13.56
N THR A 12 -7.92 6.29 -12.54
CA THR A 12 -8.10 4.81 -12.53
C THR A 12 -9.44 4.34 -13.08
N GLY A 13 -10.27 5.22 -13.65
CA GLY A 13 -11.61 4.88 -14.14
C GLY A 13 -11.65 3.87 -15.29
N HIS A 14 -10.51 3.60 -15.93
CA HIS A 14 -10.36 2.57 -16.96
C HIS A 14 -10.23 1.15 -16.36
N LEU A 15 -9.93 1.03 -15.06
CA LEU A 15 -9.89 -0.24 -14.34
C LEU A 15 -11.33 -0.73 -14.06
N HIS A 16 -11.57 -2.02 -14.18
CA HIS A 16 -12.88 -2.67 -14.03
C HIS A 16 -13.55 -2.36 -12.70
N ALA A 17 -12.80 -2.40 -11.60
CA ALA A 17 -13.34 -2.07 -10.28
C ALA A 17 -13.16 -0.58 -9.91
N GLY A 18 -12.78 0.26 -10.87
CA GLY A 18 -12.70 1.72 -10.76
C GLY A 18 -11.77 2.20 -9.64
N ASN A 19 -12.35 2.72 -8.55
CA ASN A 19 -11.59 3.24 -7.41
C ASN A 19 -11.00 2.15 -6.51
N ARG A 20 -11.46 0.90 -6.61
CA ARG A 20 -11.02 -0.22 -5.76
C ARG A 20 -10.70 -1.45 -6.62
N ILE A 21 -9.49 -1.50 -7.18
CA ILE A 21 -8.99 -2.64 -7.96
C ILE A 21 -9.05 -3.95 -7.16
N THR A 22 -9.45 -5.07 -7.79
CA THR A 22 -9.33 -6.40 -7.17
C THR A 22 -7.88 -6.90 -7.25
N LEU A 23 -7.50 -7.88 -6.42
CA LEU A 23 -6.14 -8.45 -6.49
C LEU A 23 -5.94 -9.26 -7.78
N ASP A 24 -6.94 -10.02 -8.21
CA ASP A 24 -6.93 -10.71 -9.50
C ASP A 24 -6.72 -9.72 -10.66
N GLU A 25 -7.48 -8.62 -10.70
CA GLU A 25 -7.32 -7.58 -11.71
C GLU A 25 -5.91 -6.95 -11.67
N LEU A 26 -5.39 -6.67 -10.47
CA LEU A 26 -4.03 -6.16 -10.30
C LEU A 26 -2.97 -7.14 -10.82
N ALA A 27 -3.10 -8.43 -10.53
CA ALA A 27 -2.18 -9.45 -11.01
C ALA A 27 -2.20 -9.55 -12.54
N VAL A 28 -3.38 -9.52 -13.16
CA VAL A 28 -3.56 -9.51 -14.61
C VAL A 28 -2.86 -8.30 -15.23
N HIS A 29 -3.04 -7.10 -14.69
CA HIS A 29 -2.40 -5.90 -15.21
C HIS A 29 -0.87 -5.92 -15.04
N LEU A 30 -0.34 -6.40 -13.92
CA LEU A 30 1.11 -6.54 -13.71
C LEU A 30 1.73 -7.48 -14.76
N ASN A 31 1.08 -8.60 -15.04
CA ASN A 31 1.52 -9.55 -16.06
C ASN A 31 1.43 -8.95 -17.48
N ALA A 32 0.34 -8.23 -17.78
CA ALA A 32 0.17 -7.56 -19.07
C ALA A 32 1.27 -6.51 -19.32
N VAL A 33 1.61 -5.69 -18.31
CA VAL A 33 2.72 -4.73 -18.41
C VAL A 33 4.04 -5.46 -18.60
N GLY A 34 4.27 -6.59 -17.91
CA GLY A 34 5.45 -7.42 -18.13
C GLY A 34 5.58 -7.90 -19.59
N VAL A 35 4.49 -8.35 -20.20
CA VAL A 35 4.46 -8.74 -21.62
C VAL A 35 4.79 -7.55 -22.52
N TRP A 36 4.19 -6.39 -22.28
CA TRP A 36 4.47 -5.18 -23.07
C TRP A 36 5.93 -4.74 -22.97
N LEU A 37 6.55 -4.79 -21.79
CA LEU A 37 7.96 -4.46 -21.63
C LEU A 37 8.87 -5.41 -22.43
N ARG A 38 8.57 -6.71 -22.46
CA ARG A 38 9.31 -7.68 -23.30
C ARG A 38 9.10 -7.41 -24.79
N GLN A 39 7.88 -7.07 -25.21
CA GLN A 39 7.60 -6.68 -26.59
C GLN A 39 8.37 -5.42 -27.00
N LEU A 40 8.48 -4.44 -26.10
CA LEU A 40 9.30 -3.25 -26.31
C LEU A 40 10.80 -3.59 -26.39
N ALA A 41 11.28 -4.52 -25.55
CA ALA A 41 12.68 -4.98 -25.60
C ALA A 41 13.01 -5.59 -26.96
N VAL A 42 12.13 -6.48 -27.47
CA VAL A 42 12.27 -7.09 -28.80
C VAL A 42 12.20 -6.04 -29.91
N ALA A 43 11.25 -5.11 -29.85
CA ALA A 43 11.17 -4.03 -30.84
C ALA A 43 12.40 -3.12 -30.83
N ALA A 44 12.98 -2.86 -29.65
CA ALA A 44 14.18 -2.05 -29.48
C ALA A 44 15.46 -2.73 -30.01
N GLU A 45 15.46 -4.03 -30.30
CA GLU A 45 16.58 -4.71 -30.98
C GLU A 45 16.77 -4.21 -32.42
N THR A 46 15.71 -3.66 -33.03
CA THR A 46 15.72 -3.18 -34.42
C THR A 46 15.02 -1.82 -34.55
N PRO A 47 15.60 -0.74 -34.00
CA PRO A 47 15.00 0.58 -34.07
C PRO A 47 14.94 1.09 -35.51
N ASP A 48 13.89 1.85 -35.84
CA ASP A 48 13.68 2.44 -37.18
C ASP A 48 14.82 3.37 -37.60
N VAL A 49 15.44 4.05 -36.63
CA VAL A 49 16.68 4.80 -36.82
C VAL A 49 17.85 3.96 -36.26
N PRO A 50 18.92 3.72 -37.03
CA PRO A 50 20.05 2.88 -36.61
C PRO A 50 20.89 3.58 -35.54
N VAL A 51 20.42 3.47 -34.29
CA VAL A 51 21.10 3.93 -33.09
C VAL A 51 21.40 2.71 -32.21
N ASP A 52 22.62 2.64 -31.70
CA ASP A 52 22.97 1.66 -30.68
C ASP A 52 22.35 2.09 -29.35
N LEU A 53 21.28 1.41 -28.95
CA LEU A 53 20.61 1.63 -27.67
C LEU A 53 21.38 1.03 -26.48
N GLY A 54 22.52 0.38 -26.76
CA GLY A 54 23.33 -0.36 -25.81
C GLY A 54 22.64 -1.65 -25.36
N GLN A 55 23.44 -2.59 -24.83
CA GLN A 55 22.89 -3.83 -24.23
C GLN A 55 21.99 -3.54 -23.02
N ASN A 56 22.17 -2.39 -22.38
CA ASN A 56 21.52 -2.07 -21.12
C ASN A 56 20.01 -1.89 -21.29
N LEU A 57 19.52 -1.25 -22.37
CA LEU A 57 18.09 -0.92 -22.46
C LEU A 57 17.21 -2.16 -22.59
N CYS A 58 17.52 -3.09 -23.51
CA CYS A 58 16.74 -4.31 -23.68
C CYS A 58 16.82 -5.18 -22.41
N VAL A 59 18.00 -5.31 -21.81
CA VAL A 59 18.20 -6.05 -20.55
C VAL A 59 17.44 -5.43 -19.38
N ASP A 60 17.39 -4.09 -19.31
CA ASP A 60 16.65 -3.36 -18.27
C ASP A 60 15.13 -3.57 -18.43
N LEU A 61 14.62 -3.51 -19.66
CA LEU A 61 13.21 -3.78 -19.97
C LEU A 61 12.82 -5.22 -19.57
N ASP A 62 13.64 -6.21 -19.91
CA ASP A 62 13.42 -7.61 -19.50
C ASP A 62 13.50 -7.80 -17.98
N SER A 63 14.45 -7.13 -17.33
CA SER A 63 14.61 -7.17 -15.87
C SER A 63 13.39 -6.58 -15.16
N MET A 64 12.87 -5.45 -15.67
CA MET A 64 11.63 -4.85 -15.17
C MET A 64 10.43 -5.77 -15.42
N ALA A 65 10.32 -6.39 -16.60
CA ALA A 65 9.26 -7.34 -16.91
C ALA A 65 9.23 -8.51 -15.93
N ARG A 66 10.39 -9.13 -15.66
CA ARG A 66 10.51 -10.23 -14.68
C ARG A 66 10.09 -9.80 -13.28
N ARG A 67 10.48 -8.60 -12.82
CA ARG A 67 10.08 -8.10 -11.49
C ARG A 67 8.57 -7.88 -11.37
N LEU A 68 7.93 -7.42 -12.44
CA LEU A 68 6.47 -7.26 -12.48
C LEU A 68 5.76 -8.61 -12.50
N GLU A 69 6.26 -9.58 -13.26
CA GLU A 69 5.76 -10.96 -13.28
C GLU A 69 5.85 -11.63 -11.90
N GLU A 70 6.99 -11.51 -11.21
CA GLU A 70 7.17 -12.00 -9.84
C GLU A 70 6.18 -11.34 -8.85
N SER A 71 5.89 -10.05 -9.07
CA SER A 71 4.93 -9.30 -8.27
C SER A 71 3.49 -9.74 -8.59
N GLY A 72 3.15 -9.94 -9.87
CA GLY A 72 1.86 -10.48 -10.32
C GLY A 72 1.58 -11.86 -9.73
N GLN A 73 2.57 -12.75 -9.70
CA GLN A 73 2.44 -14.06 -9.08
C GLN A 73 2.16 -13.97 -7.57
N LYS A 74 2.87 -13.09 -6.85
CA LYS A 74 2.62 -12.88 -5.40
C LYS A 74 1.23 -12.31 -5.13
N VAL A 75 0.75 -11.41 -5.97
CA VAL A 75 -0.61 -10.84 -5.86
C VAL A 75 -1.66 -11.91 -6.12
N ALA A 76 -1.46 -12.79 -7.12
CA ALA A 76 -2.35 -13.91 -7.38
C ALA A 76 -2.36 -14.95 -6.23
N GLU A 77 -1.19 -15.24 -5.63
CA GLU A 77 -1.07 -16.07 -4.43
C GLU A 77 -1.85 -15.45 -3.25
N LEU A 78 -1.73 -14.12 -3.07
CA LEU A 78 -2.49 -13.39 -2.06
C LEU A 78 -4.00 -13.47 -2.31
N ASP A 79 -4.46 -13.27 -3.55
CA ASP A 79 -5.88 -13.38 -3.91
C ASP A 79 -6.45 -14.76 -3.56
N ALA A 80 -5.72 -15.82 -3.89
CA ALA A 80 -6.11 -17.19 -3.56
C ALA A 80 -6.26 -17.41 -2.04
N ILE A 81 -5.34 -16.86 -1.24
CA ILE A 81 -5.42 -16.90 0.23
C ILE A 81 -6.68 -16.16 0.73
N ILE A 82 -6.92 -14.95 0.23
CA ILE A 82 -8.08 -14.14 0.64
C ILE A 82 -9.40 -14.82 0.26
N ALA A 83 -9.44 -15.49 -0.89
CA ALA A 83 -10.55 -16.32 -1.33
C ALA A 83 -10.71 -17.63 -0.52
N GLY A 84 -9.93 -17.82 0.55
CA GLY A 84 -10.04 -18.97 1.46
C GLY A 84 -9.40 -20.26 0.95
N ARG A 85 -8.63 -20.22 -0.14
CA ARG A 85 -8.01 -21.43 -0.72
C ARG A 85 -6.81 -21.93 0.09
N ALA A 86 -6.22 -21.07 0.90
CA ALA A 86 -5.11 -21.42 1.77
C ALA A 86 -5.32 -20.81 3.17
N PRO A 87 -5.43 -21.64 4.22
CA PRO A 87 -5.56 -21.15 5.59
C PRO A 87 -4.24 -20.56 6.10
N LEU A 88 -4.36 -19.60 7.02
CA LEU A 88 -3.24 -18.90 7.63
C LEU A 88 -2.92 -19.44 9.02
N ALA A 89 -1.66 -19.34 9.41
CA ALA A 89 -1.29 -19.63 10.79
C ALA A 89 -1.98 -18.63 11.74
N PRO A 90 -2.46 -19.06 12.91
CA PRO A 90 -3.13 -18.18 13.85
C PRO A 90 -2.20 -17.21 14.57
N THR A 91 -0.88 -17.44 14.48
CA THR A 91 0.16 -16.58 15.06
C THR A 91 1.33 -16.45 14.10
N LEU A 92 2.05 -15.34 14.21
CA LEU A 92 3.33 -15.13 13.54
C LEU A 92 4.39 -16.14 14.05
N PRO A 93 5.52 -16.33 13.32
CA PRO A 93 6.57 -17.26 13.72
C PRO A 93 7.18 -16.99 15.12
N ASP A 94 7.11 -15.75 15.60
CA ASP A 94 7.55 -15.33 16.93
C ASP A 94 6.46 -15.50 18.02
N GLY A 95 5.28 -16.02 17.66
CA GLY A 95 4.14 -16.19 18.56
C GLY A 95 3.29 -14.93 18.74
N ALA A 96 3.57 -13.84 18.02
CA ALA A 96 2.73 -12.65 18.04
C ALA A 96 1.36 -12.92 17.39
N LEU A 97 0.32 -12.26 17.92
CA LEU A 97 -1.01 -12.29 17.35
C LEU A 97 -1.10 -11.31 16.17
N TRP A 98 -2.05 -11.55 15.28
CA TRP A 98 -2.38 -10.65 14.18
C TRP A 98 -3.91 -10.51 14.05
N GLY A 99 -4.35 -9.47 13.34
CA GLY A 99 -5.77 -9.29 13.04
C GLY A 99 -6.60 -8.88 14.26
N ALA A 100 -7.86 -9.33 14.30
CA ALA A 100 -8.80 -9.09 15.38
C ALA A 100 -8.28 -9.56 16.74
N ARG A 101 -7.54 -10.68 16.74
CA ARG A 101 -6.98 -11.30 17.95
C ARG A 101 -6.04 -10.39 18.73
N VAL A 102 -5.46 -9.40 18.05
CA VAL A 102 -4.62 -8.38 18.69
C VAL A 102 -5.44 -7.50 19.63
N LEU A 103 -6.70 -7.20 19.27
CA LEU A 103 -7.58 -6.30 20.01
C LEU A 103 -8.04 -6.88 21.36
N ASP A 104 -8.11 -8.20 21.46
CA ASP A 104 -8.45 -8.91 22.70
C ASP A 104 -7.29 -8.97 23.71
N THR A 105 -6.08 -8.58 23.31
CA THR A 105 -4.90 -8.66 24.17
C THR A 105 -4.76 -7.43 25.05
N LYS A 106 -4.89 -7.61 26.37
CA LYS A 106 -4.58 -6.57 27.38
C LYS A 106 -3.09 -6.47 27.74
N ASP A 107 -2.21 -7.22 27.07
CA ASP A 107 -0.80 -7.36 27.46
C ASP A 107 0.09 -6.26 26.83
N PRO A 108 0.64 -5.33 27.63
CA PRO A 108 1.51 -4.26 27.14
C PRO A 108 2.90 -4.74 26.70
N LYS A 109 3.27 -6.02 26.91
CA LYS A 109 4.60 -6.57 26.59
C LYS A 109 4.71 -7.20 25.20
N ARG A 110 3.60 -7.40 24.49
CA ARG A 110 3.67 -7.94 23.11
C ARG A 110 4.17 -6.88 22.14
N SER A 111 5.02 -7.33 21.20
CA SER A 111 5.56 -6.52 20.11
C SER A 111 4.43 -5.85 19.31
N LYS A 112 4.78 -4.74 18.64
CA LYS A 112 3.85 -3.80 17.99
C LYS A 112 2.66 -4.52 17.32
N PRO A 113 1.41 -4.17 17.68
CA PRO A 113 0.21 -4.85 17.21
C PRO A 113 0.13 -4.82 15.67
N VAL A 114 0.05 -5.98 15.03
CA VAL A 114 -0.22 -6.08 13.58
C VAL A 114 -1.72 -6.25 13.39
N VAL A 115 -2.43 -5.13 13.26
CA VAL A 115 -3.89 -5.13 13.09
C VAL A 115 -4.26 -5.57 11.67
N ILE A 116 -3.61 -5.01 10.65
CA ILE A 116 -3.79 -5.42 9.25
C ILE A 116 -2.44 -5.93 8.73
N PRO A 117 -2.31 -7.24 8.43
CA PRO A 117 -1.07 -7.79 7.91
C PRO A 117 -0.73 -7.24 6.52
N THR A 118 0.56 -7.00 6.29
CA THR A 118 1.11 -6.75 4.95
C THR A 118 1.00 -7.99 4.06
N MET A 119 1.06 -7.81 2.74
CA MET A 119 1.10 -8.94 1.78
C MET A 119 2.14 -9.99 2.18
N TYR A 120 3.37 -9.57 2.51
CA TYR A 120 4.45 -10.50 2.89
C TYR A 120 4.15 -11.26 4.18
N GLN A 121 3.47 -10.63 5.14
CA GLN A 121 3.05 -11.31 6.36
C GLN A 121 1.95 -12.33 6.07
N VAL A 122 0.97 -12.02 5.20
CA VAL A 122 -0.07 -12.98 4.80
C VAL A 122 0.53 -14.20 4.09
N LEU A 123 1.39 -13.96 3.08
CA LEU A 123 2.11 -15.04 2.39
C LEU A 123 2.97 -15.86 3.36
N GLY A 124 3.67 -15.18 4.29
CA GLY A 124 4.47 -15.84 5.31
C GLY A 124 3.65 -16.70 6.27
N LEU A 125 2.48 -16.23 6.69
CA LEU A 125 1.55 -16.98 7.56
C LEU A 125 0.99 -18.22 6.87
N ALA A 126 0.68 -18.15 5.57
CA ALA A 126 0.23 -19.30 4.79
C ALA A 126 1.32 -20.37 4.71
N ARG A 127 2.55 -19.97 4.34
CA ARG A 127 3.72 -20.87 4.28
C ARG A 127 4.06 -21.46 5.64
N TRP A 128 3.99 -20.66 6.70
CA TRP A 128 4.25 -21.11 8.07
C TRP A 128 3.23 -22.18 8.51
N HIS A 129 1.95 -21.98 8.19
CA HIS A 129 0.92 -22.97 8.47
C HIS A 129 1.16 -24.28 7.72
N GLU A 130 1.46 -24.21 6.42
CA GLU A 130 1.80 -25.38 5.61
C GLU A 130 3.00 -26.15 6.18
N GLN A 131 4.09 -25.43 6.49
CA GLN A 131 5.30 -26.03 7.08
C GLN A 131 5.01 -26.68 8.44
N THR A 132 4.22 -26.04 9.30
CA THR A 132 3.89 -26.58 10.62
C THR A 132 3.04 -27.83 10.50
N ARG A 133 2.09 -27.89 9.56
CA ARG A 133 1.32 -29.11 9.26
C ARG A 133 2.21 -30.24 8.76
N ALA A 134 3.09 -29.95 7.79
CA ALA A 134 4.01 -30.95 7.23
C ALA A 134 4.93 -31.56 8.30
N LEU A 135 5.31 -30.80 9.33
CA LEU A 135 6.13 -31.29 10.45
C LEU A 135 5.37 -32.23 11.40
N ILE A 136 4.04 -32.10 11.51
CA ILE A 136 3.21 -32.97 12.36
C ILE A 136 2.98 -34.33 11.71
N ASP A 137 2.86 -34.37 10.40
CA ASP A 137 2.64 -35.62 9.65
C ASP A 137 3.90 -36.51 9.58
N LEU A 138 5.04 -36.05 10.12
CA LEU A 138 6.27 -36.86 10.19
C LEU A 138 6.24 -37.83 11.38
N PRO A 139 6.67 -39.10 11.21
CA PRO A 139 6.76 -40.05 12.31
C PRO A 139 7.71 -39.54 13.39
N VAL A 140 7.23 -39.48 14.63
CA VAL A 140 8.01 -39.03 15.80
C VAL A 140 9.24 -39.92 15.94
N ARG A 141 10.43 -39.36 15.70
CA ARG A 141 11.69 -40.07 16.01
C ARG A 141 11.82 -40.22 17.53
N PRO A 142 12.04 -41.43 18.06
CA PRO A 142 12.04 -41.68 19.51
C PRO A 142 13.11 -40.89 20.27
N GLU A 143 14.18 -40.45 19.59
CA GLU A 143 15.30 -39.70 20.18
C GLU A 143 15.09 -38.18 20.26
N ARG A 144 13.99 -37.65 19.70
CA ARG A 144 13.63 -36.22 19.82
C ARG A 144 12.23 -36.11 20.40
N GLN A 145 12.08 -36.48 21.66
CA GLN A 145 10.91 -36.08 22.46
C GLN A 145 10.98 -34.58 22.74
N ARG A 146 10.73 -33.77 21.71
CA ARG A 146 10.28 -32.40 21.92
C ARG A 146 8.89 -32.53 22.55
N PRO A 147 8.57 -31.81 23.64
CA PRO A 147 7.22 -31.83 24.20
C PRO A 147 6.23 -31.57 23.05
N PRO A 148 5.07 -32.26 23.01
CA PRO A 148 4.09 -32.07 21.96
C PRO A 148 3.79 -30.57 21.89
N SER A 149 4.19 -29.95 20.78
CA SER A 149 3.67 -28.64 20.44
C SER A 149 2.14 -28.82 20.41
N PRO A 150 1.35 -27.90 20.98
CA PRO A 150 -0.10 -27.99 20.89
C PRO A 150 -0.44 -28.27 19.41
N ALA A 151 -1.34 -29.24 19.18
CA ALA A 151 -1.78 -29.67 17.85
C ALA A 151 -1.80 -28.47 16.89
N ALA A 152 -1.25 -28.60 15.67
CA ALA A 152 -1.17 -27.48 14.73
C ALA A 152 -2.51 -26.77 14.79
N PRO A 153 -2.53 -25.53 15.31
CA PRO A 153 -3.79 -24.90 15.56
C PRO A 153 -4.47 -24.76 14.21
N ASP A 154 -5.75 -25.14 14.14
CA ASP A 154 -6.53 -25.08 12.90
C ASP A 154 -6.30 -23.71 12.27
N GLY A 155 -5.86 -23.73 11.01
CA GLY A 155 -5.55 -22.51 10.30
C GLY A 155 -6.80 -21.64 10.15
N ILE A 156 -6.59 -20.32 10.07
CA ILE A 156 -7.65 -19.32 10.05
C ILE A 156 -7.76 -18.74 8.65
N ALA A 157 -8.98 -18.58 8.12
CA ALA A 157 -9.16 -17.86 6.86
C ALA A 157 -8.79 -16.38 7.04
N TYR A 158 -8.21 -15.74 6.02
CA TYR A 158 -7.79 -14.34 6.14
C TYR A 158 -8.94 -13.41 6.55
N VAL A 159 -10.11 -13.57 5.92
CA VAL A 159 -11.31 -12.76 6.19
C VAL A 159 -11.80 -12.90 7.65
N ASP A 160 -11.72 -14.11 8.20
CA ASP A 160 -12.10 -14.36 9.60
C ASP A 160 -11.08 -13.76 10.57
N GLY A 161 -9.79 -13.80 10.21
CA GLY A 161 -8.72 -13.24 11.02
C GLY A 161 -8.77 -11.71 11.15
N ILE A 162 -9.37 -11.02 10.18
CA ILE A 162 -9.58 -9.56 10.21
C ILE A 162 -11.03 -9.15 10.52
N ALA A 163 -11.91 -10.12 10.73
CA ALA A 163 -13.29 -9.85 11.14
C ALA A 163 -13.29 -9.01 12.42
N ASP A 164 -14.30 -8.15 12.61
CA ASP A 164 -14.48 -7.34 13.82
C ASP A 164 -13.41 -6.28 14.11
N ILE A 165 -12.44 -6.05 13.20
CA ILE A 165 -11.53 -4.89 13.32
C ILE A 165 -12.34 -3.59 13.13
N PRO A 166 -12.40 -2.70 14.14
CA PRO A 166 -13.13 -1.43 14.02
C PRO A 166 -12.54 -0.52 12.94
N GLY A 167 -13.41 0.11 12.14
CA GLY A 167 -13.02 1.08 11.11
C GLY A 167 -12.32 0.47 9.89
N LEU A 168 -12.44 -0.85 9.68
CA LEU A 168 -11.87 -1.54 8.53
C LEU A 168 -12.46 -1.06 7.19
N ASP A 169 -13.72 -0.66 7.18
CA ASP A 169 -14.44 -0.09 6.04
C ASP A 169 -13.87 1.27 5.60
N ALA A 170 -13.40 2.05 6.57
CA ALA A 170 -12.72 3.33 6.38
C ALA A 170 -11.20 3.19 6.24
N TRP A 171 -10.65 1.97 6.27
CA TRP A 171 -9.22 1.76 6.15
C TRP A 171 -8.71 2.20 4.79
N GLU A 172 -7.52 2.82 4.80
CA GLU A 172 -6.79 3.17 3.60
C GLU A 172 -5.30 2.83 3.73
N SER A 173 -4.65 2.61 2.59
CA SER A 173 -3.21 2.38 2.57
C SER A 173 -2.42 3.61 3.05
N PRO A 174 -1.23 3.42 3.66
CA PRO A 174 -0.35 4.54 4.04
C PRO A 174 -0.05 5.50 2.88
N ARG A 175 0.11 4.98 1.66
CA ARG A 175 0.33 5.78 0.44
C ARG A 175 -0.88 6.68 0.11
N ALA A 176 -2.10 6.19 0.33
CA ALA A 176 -3.32 6.98 0.13
C ALA A 176 -3.41 8.09 1.20
N ALA A 177 -3.11 7.77 2.46
CA ALA A 177 -3.03 8.73 3.55
C ALA A 177 -2.03 9.85 3.26
N GLU A 178 -0.82 9.51 2.83
CA GLU A 178 0.21 10.47 2.44
C GLU A 178 -0.20 11.34 1.27
N ARG A 179 -0.90 10.78 0.27
CA ARG A 179 -1.44 11.56 -0.84
C ARG A 179 -2.50 12.55 -0.37
N ARG A 180 -3.46 12.13 0.47
CA ARG A 180 -4.45 13.04 1.06
C ARG A 180 -3.79 14.12 1.91
N ALA A 181 -2.80 13.76 2.72
CA ALA A 181 -2.05 14.73 3.53
C ALA A 181 -1.33 15.76 2.65
N ARG A 182 -0.72 15.33 1.54
CA ARG A 182 -0.10 16.25 0.57
C ARG A 182 -1.13 17.13 -0.13
N ALA A 183 -2.27 16.57 -0.54
CA ALA A 183 -3.35 17.34 -1.16
C ALA A 183 -3.91 18.39 -0.19
N ARG A 184 -4.17 18.02 1.06
CA ARG A 184 -4.59 18.94 2.12
C ARG A 184 -3.53 20.02 2.39
N ALA A 185 -2.24 19.65 2.46
CA ALA A 185 -1.17 20.62 2.63
C ALA A 185 -1.12 21.63 1.47
N ALA A 186 -1.30 21.18 0.22
CA ALA A 186 -1.37 22.05 -0.95
C ALA A 186 -2.61 22.96 -0.91
N ALA A 187 -3.78 22.42 -0.53
CA ALA A 187 -5.01 23.19 -0.37
C ALA A 187 -4.84 24.28 0.71
N ILE A 188 -4.23 23.97 1.85
CA ILE A 188 -3.93 24.94 2.91
C ILE A 188 -2.99 26.04 2.39
N GLN A 189 -1.98 25.71 1.60
CA GLN A 189 -1.08 26.72 1.02
C GLN A 189 -1.79 27.63 0.01
N ALA A 190 -2.67 27.06 -0.82
CA ALA A 190 -3.49 27.82 -1.76
C ALA A 190 -4.48 28.74 -1.01
N GLN A 191 -5.19 28.21 -0.01
CA GLN A 191 -6.12 28.98 0.81
C GLN A 191 -5.39 30.06 1.61
N ALA A 192 -4.19 29.79 2.11
CA ALA A 192 -3.40 30.79 2.81
C ALA A 192 -3.11 32.03 1.95
N LEU A 193 -2.94 31.88 0.64
CA LEU A 193 -2.82 33.04 -0.26
C LEU A 193 -4.10 33.88 -0.31
N CYS A 194 -5.28 33.26 -0.18
CA CYS A 194 -6.58 33.93 -0.15
C CYS A 194 -6.91 34.60 1.18
N GLU A 195 -6.25 34.21 2.27
CA GLU A 195 -6.48 34.79 3.60
C GLU A 195 -5.78 36.14 3.78
N HIS A 196 -6.30 36.99 4.66
CA HIS A 196 -5.58 38.19 5.14
C HIS A 196 -4.57 37.82 6.24
N CYS A 197 -3.38 38.42 6.22
CA CYS A 197 -2.36 38.19 7.25
C CYS A 197 -2.39 39.24 8.36
N THR A 198 -2.86 38.88 9.55
CA THR A 198 -2.88 39.79 10.73
C THR A 198 -1.50 40.10 11.33
N SER A 199 -0.42 39.46 10.88
CA SER A 199 0.94 39.69 11.40
C SER A 199 1.75 40.72 10.61
N CYS A 200 1.46 40.89 9.33
CA CYS A 200 2.17 41.82 8.45
C CYS A 200 1.24 42.58 7.49
N ASP A 201 -0.06 42.53 7.76
CA ASP A 201 -1.16 43.15 7.00
C ASP A 201 -1.12 42.85 5.49
N ALA A 202 -0.58 41.68 5.11
CA ALA A 202 -0.59 41.24 3.72
C ALA A 202 -2.03 40.92 3.30
N ALA A 203 -2.46 41.53 2.20
CA ALA A 203 -3.79 41.34 1.63
C ALA A 203 -3.94 39.93 1.03
N PRO A 204 -5.18 39.47 0.81
CA PRO A 204 -5.48 38.34 -0.06
C PRO A 204 -4.78 38.50 -1.43
N GLY A 205 -4.12 37.46 -1.90
CA GLY A 205 -3.32 37.46 -3.13
C GLY A 205 -1.85 37.86 -2.96
N ASP A 206 -1.48 38.50 -1.84
CA ASP A 206 -0.10 38.90 -1.58
C ASP A 206 0.64 37.87 -0.71
N HIS A 207 1.94 37.70 -0.97
CA HIS A 207 2.82 36.93 -0.09
C HIS A 207 3.14 37.70 1.21
N CYS A 208 3.28 36.97 2.31
CA CYS A 208 3.76 37.55 3.57
C CYS A 208 5.17 38.13 3.41
N ARG A 209 5.46 39.19 4.17
CA ARG A 209 6.79 39.80 4.20
C ARG A 209 7.42 39.69 5.57
N THR A 210 8.73 39.48 5.60
CA THR A 210 9.52 39.46 6.83
C THR A 210 9.73 40.87 7.38
N LYS A 211 10.26 40.98 8.61
CA LYS A 211 10.60 42.28 9.22
C LYS A 211 11.56 43.14 8.39
N THR A 212 12.35 42.54 7.50
CA THR A 212 13.26 43.24 6.58
C THR A 212 12.64 43.53 5.21
N ASN A 213 11.30 43.43 5.10
CA ASN A 213 10.52 43.69 3.88
C ASN A 213 10.83 42.73 2.72
N ARG A 214 11.37 41.54 2.99
CA ARG A 214 11.56 40.48 1.99
C ARG A 214 10.34 39.57 1.94
N VAL A 215 10.03 39.02 0.76
CA VAL A 215 9.00 37.96 0.65
C VAL A 215 9.42 36.79 1.51
N ALA A 216 8.51 36.34 2.37
CA ALA A 216 8.72 35.18 3.21
C ALA A 216 8.52 33.90 2.39
N GLU A 217 9.39 32.91 2.58
CA GLU A 217 9.27 31.59 1.94
C GLU A 217 8.02 30.84 2.41
N THR A 218 7.51 31.17 3.60
CA THR A 218 6.30 30.59 4.18
C THR A 218 5.39 31.69 4.73
N TYR A 219 4.08 31.44 4.69
CA TYR A 219 3.11 32.36 5.30
C TYR A 219 3.23 32.37 6.82
N HIS A 220 2.91 33.51 7.43
CA HIS A 220 2.89 33.61 8.89
C HIS A 220 1.86 32.66 9.51
N ARG A 221 2.18 32.14 10.70
CA ARG A 221 1.37 31.15 11.41
C ARG A 221 -0.11 31.53 11.56
N PRO A 222 -0.50 32.77 11.91
CA PRO A 222 -1.92 33.12 12.01
C PRO A 222 -2.69 32.96 10.69
N ARG A 223 -2.03 33.23 9.56
CA ARG A 223 -2.62 33.07 8.21
C ARG A 223 -2.79 31.59 7.86
N ILE A 224 -1.78 30.76 8.15
CA ILE A 224 -1.87 29.30 8.00
C ILE A 224 -2.98 28.73 8.89
N THR A 225 -3.12 29.20 10.14
CA THR A 225 -4.18 28.77 11.04
C THR A 225 -5.56 29.09 10.49
N ALA A 226 -5.77 30.32 10.00
CA ALA A 226 -7.04 30.71 9.36
C ALA A 226 -7.36 29.84 8.14
N ALA A 227 -6.38 29.67 7.24
CA ALA A 227 -6.52 28.83 6.06
C ALA A 227 -6.82 27.36 6.41
N THR A 228 -6.20 26.85 7.46
CA THR A 228 -6.44 25.48 7.94
C THR A 228 -7.89 25.33 8.42
N ALA A 229 -8.40 26.29 9.19
CA ALA A 229 -9.78 26.26 9.66
C ALA A 229 -10.78 26.28 8.49
N THR A 230 -10.53 27.09 7.46
CA THR A 230 -11.38 27.14 6.27
C THR A 230 -11.34 25.83 5.47
N VAL A 231 -10.16 25.25 5.25
CA VAL A 231 -10.04 23.95 4.56
C VAL A 231 -10.72 22.84 5.36
N ASP A 232 -10.55 22.81 6.68
CA ASP A 232 -11.19 21.80 7.54
C ASP A 232 -12.71 21.95 7.60
N GLU A 233 -13.24 23.18 7.55
CA GLU A 233 -14.69 23.43 7.46
C GLU A 233 -15.25 22.95 6.11
N GLN A 234 -14.52 23.17 5.02
CA GLN A 234 -14.90 22.70 3.68
C GLN A 234 -14.87 21.16 3.60
N ASP A 235 -13.82 20.53 4.12
CA ASP A 235 -13.67 19.07 4.15
C ASP A 235 -14.71 18.39 5.05
N GLY A 236 -15.22 19.08 6.09
CA GLY A 236 -16.24 18.57 6.99
C GLY A 236 -17.69 18.70 6.49
N GLN A 237 -17.92 19.46 5.42
CA GLN A 237 -19.23 19.67 4.79
C GLN A 237 -19.46 18.79 3.54
N ALA A 238 -18.44 18.06 3.10
CA ALA A 238 -18.44 17.17 1.92
C ALA A 238 -18.69 15.70 2.30
#